data_AF-A0A380E468-F1
#
_entry.id   AF-A0A380E468-F1
#
_cell.length_a   1.000
_cell.length_b   1.000
_cell.length_c   1.000
_cell.angle_alpha   90.00
_cell.angle_beta   90.00
_cell.angle_gamma   90.00
#
_symmetry.space_group_name_H-M   'P 1'
#
loop_
_entity.id
_entity.type
_entity.pdbx_description
1 polymer ?
#
loop_
_entity_poly.entity_id
_entity_poly.type
_entity_poly.pdbx_seq_one_letter_code
_entity_poly.pdbx_strand_id
1 'polypeptide(L)'
;METIIEEYLRFIQIEKGLSSNTIGAYRRDLKKYQDYMTEHHISHIDFIDRQLIQECLGHLIDQGQSAKSIARFISTIRSFHQFAIREKYAAKDPTVLLDSPKYDKKLPDVLNVDEVLALLETPI
;
A
#
# COMPACT_ATOMS: atom_id res chain seq x y z
N MET A 1 -1.32 13.83 4.96
CA MET A 1 -1.14 12.83 3.86
C MET A 1 -1.88 13.19 2.58
N GLU A 2 -3.05 13.84 2.63
CA GLU A 2 -3.86 14.23 1.45
C GLU A 2 -3.04 14.83 0.28
N THR A 3 -2.21 15.84 0.54
CA THR A 3 -1.39 16.49 -0.50
C THR A 3 -0.47 15.49 -1.22
N ILE A 4 0.19 14.60 -0.46
CA ILE A 4 1.10 13.58 -0.99
C ILE A 4 0.33 12.58 -1.85
N ILE A 5 -0.91 12.23 -1.45
CA ILE A 5 -1.80 11.34 -2.20
C ILE A 5 -2.16 11.96 -3.55
N GLU A 6 -2.56 13.24 -3.58
CA GLU A 6 -2.91 13.90 -4.84
C GLU A 6 -1.71 14.02 -5.80
N GLU A 7 -0.53 14.34 -5.27
CA GLU A 7 0.69 14.39 -6.07
C GLU A 7 1.08 13.01 -6.61
N TYR A 8 0.97 11.97 -5.79
CA TYR A 8 1.20 10.59 -6.22
C TYR A 8 0.23 10.17 -7.33
N LEU A 9 -1.07 10.44 -7.18
CA LEU A 9 -2.09 10.08 -8.16
C LEU A 9 -1.85 10.80 -9.49
N ARG A 10 -1.45 12.08 -9.44
CA ARG A 10 -1.03 12.84 -10.62
C ARG A 10 0.21 12.25 -11.26
N PHE A 11 1.22 11.89 -10.46
CA PHE A 11 2.46 11.28 -10.93
C PHE A 11 2.18 9.98 -11.69
N ILE A 12 1.41 9.04 -11.11
CA ILE A 12 1.13 7.76 -11.79
C ILE A 12 0.16 7.91 -12.98
N GLN A 13 -0.63 8.98 -13.04
CA GLN A 13 -1.45 9.30 -14.20
C GLN A 13 -0.60 9.81 -15.38
N ILE A 14 0.31 10.74 -15.13
CA ILE A 14 1.12 11.40 -16.16
C ILE A 14 2.31 10.52 -16.57
N GLU A 15 3.12 10.12 -15.60
CA GLU A 15 4.42 9.47 -15.84
C GLU A 15 4.28 7.97 -16.15
N LYS A 16 3.27 7.30 -15.57
CA LYS A 16 3.01 5.87 -15.80
C LYS A 16 1.86 5.62 -16.78
N GLY A 17 1.17 6.66 -17.24
CA GLY A 17 0.07 6.56 -18.22
C GLY A 17 -1.08 5.63 -17.77
N LEU A 18 -1.31 5.48 -16.47
CA LEU A 18 -2.35 4.56 -15.98
C LEU A 18 -3.75 5.05 -16.36
N SER A 19 -4.62 4.11 -16.70
CA SER A 19 -6.02 4.40 -17.06
C SER A 19 -6.76 5.11 -15.91
N SER A 20 -7.74 5.95 -16.23
CA SER A 20 -8.59 6.63 -15.24
C SER A 20 -9.27 5.64 -14.27
N ASN A 21 -9.59 4.44 -14.74
CA ASN A 21 -10.16 3.38 -13.91
C ASN A 21 -9.16 2.89 -12.86
N THR A 22 -7.90 2.68 -13.27
CA THR A 22 -6.82 2.27 -12.37
C THR A 22 -6.53 3.37 -11.35
N ILE A 23 -6.45 4.64 -11.78
CA ILE A 23 -6.27 5.79 -10.89
C ILE A 23 -7.41 5.89 -9.88
N GLY A 24 -8.66 5.76 -10.33
CA GLY A 24 -9.82 5.78 -9.44
C GLY A 24 -9.80 4.65 -8.41
N ALA A 25 -9.28 3.48 -8.79
CA ALA A 25 -9.08 2.36 -7.88
C ALA A 25 -8.02 2.69 -6.82
N TYR A 26 -6.86 3.21 -7.23
CA TYR A 26 -5.77 3.59 -6.33
C TYR A 26 -6.19 4.71 -5.37
N ARG A 27 -6.95 5.70 -5.87
CA ARG A 27 -7.54 6.77 -5.06
C ARG A 27 -8.42 6.22 -3.94
N ARG A 28 -9.30 5.25 -4.25
CA ARG A 28 -10.16 4.61 -3.23
C ARG A 28 -9.35 3.84 -2.19
N ASP A 29 -8.30 3.16 -2.61
CA ASP A 29 -7.43 2.42 -1.69
C ASP A 29 -6.67 3.38 -0.77
N LEU A 30 -6.07 4.45 -1.31
CA LEU A 30 -5.36 5.46 -0.51
C LEU A 30 -6.28 6.20 0.45
N LYS A 31 -7.54 6.43 0.05
CA LYS A 31 -8.53 6.98 0.96
C LYS A 31 -8.80 6.05 2.15
N LYS A 32 -9.06 4.76 1.91
CA LYS A 32 -9.23 3.77 3.00
C LYS A 32 -8.01 3.72 3.91
N TYR A 33 -6.82 3.75 3.32
CA TYR A 33 -5.56 3.75 4.05
C TYR A 33 -5.41 4.99 4.94
N GLN A 34 -5.63 6.18 4.39
CA GLN A 34 -5.57 7.44 5.13
C GLN A 34 -6.63 7.52 6.23
N ASP A 35 -7.86 7.09 5.94
CA ASP A 35 -8.97 7.09 6.90
C ASP A 35 -8.59 6.19 8.10
N TYR A 36 -8.04 4.98 7.85
CA TYR A 36 -7.52 4.09 8.89
C TYR A 36 -6.40 4.73 9.71
N MET A 37 -5.40 5.32 9.05
CA MET A 37 -4.30 6.00 9.76
C MET A 37 -4.79 7.17 10.62
N THR A 38 -5.79 7.91 10.14
CA THR A 38 -6.38 9.04 10.87
C THR A 38 -7.13 8.56 12.11
N GLU A 39 -7.89 7.46 12.01
CA GLU A 39 -8.56 6.82 13.14
C GLU A 39 -7.56 6.36 14.21
N HIS A 40 -6.40 5.88 13.79
CA HIS A 40 -5.28 5.49 14.67
C HIS A 40 -4.37 6.66 15.07
N HIS A 41 -4.79 7.91 14.83
CA HIS A 41 -4.09 9.14 15.23
C HIS A 41 -2.70 9.32 14.59
N ILE A 42 -2.49 8.71 13.43
CA ILE A 42 -1.26 8.80 12.63
C ILE A 42 -1.43 9.91 11.58
N SER A 43 -0.79 11.05 11.83
CA SER A 43 -0.93 12.26 11.00
C SER A 43 0.18 12.44 9.95
N HIS A 44 1.33 11.75 10.11
CA HIS A 44 2.50 11.85 9.23
C HIS A 44 2.94 10.49 8.71
N ILE A 45 3.40 10.46 7.46
CA ILE A 45 3.76 9.22 6.77
C ILE A 45 4.95 8.49 7.42
N ASP A 46 5.90 9.23 8.01
CA ASP A 46 7.04 8.64 8.75
C ASP A 46 6.68 7.92 10.05
N PHE A 47 5.47 8.13 10.58
CA PHE A 47 4.99 7.40 11.76
C PHE A 47 4.26 6.11 11.40
N ILE A 48 4.11 5.83 10.10
CA ILE A 48 3.55 4.58 9.63
C ILE A 48 4.68 3.55 9.64
N ASP A 49 4.50 2.48 10.40
CA ASP A 49 5.36 1.32 10.39
C ASP A 49 4.67 0.12 9.72
N ARG A 50 5.40 -1.00 9.65
CA ARG A 50 4.90 -2.24 9.07
C ARG A 50 3.70 -2.78 9.85
N GLN A 51 3.73 -2.68 11.17
CA GLN A 51 2.69 -3.23 12.04
C GLN A 51 1.34 -2.55 11.76
N LEU A 52 1.32 -1.21 11.68
CA LEU A 52 0.12 -0.44 11.32
C LEU A 52 -0.42 -0.81 9.93
N ILE A 53 0.45 -1.13 8.97
CA ILE A 53 0.03 -1.59 7.65
C ILE A 53 -0.63 -2.98 7.75
N GLN A 54 -0.07 -3.90 8.53
CA GLN A 54 -0.64 -5.24 8.73
C GLN A 54 -2.00 -5.17 9.43
N GLU A 55 -2.13 -4.31 10.44
CA GLU A 55 -3.41 -4.08 11.14
C GLU A 55 -4.47 -3.47 10.19
N CYS A 56 -4.08 -2.54 9.33
CA CYS A 56 -4.95 -1.99 8.29
C CYS A 56 -5.42 -3.08 7.30
N LEU A 57 -4.51 -3.97 6.87
CA LEU A 57 -4.85 -5.09 5.99
C LEU A 57 -5.83 -6.06 6.67
N GLY A 58 -5.57 -6.41 7.94
CA GLY A 58 -6.47 -7.24 8.74
C GLY A 58 -7.87 -6.62 8.84
N HIS A 59 -7.95 -5.33 9.16
CA HIS A 59 -9.21 -4.59 9.21
C HIS A 59 -9.99 -4.64 7.87
N LEU A 60 -9.30 -4.51 6.73
CA LEU A 60 -9.95 -4.59 5.42
C LEU A 60 -10.44 -6.01 5.10
N ILE A 61 -9.72 -7.04 5.54
CA ILE A 61 -10.12 -8.45 5.40
C ILE A 61 -11.36 -8.72 6.25
N ASP A 62 -11.39 -8.25 7.49
CA ASP A 62 -12.52 -8.39 8.40
C ASP A 62 -13.78 -7.68 7.88
N GLN A 63 -13.61 -6.60 7.11
CA GLN A 63 -14.68 -5.93 6.37
C GLN A 63 -15.14 -6.67 5.10
N GLY A 64 -14.60 -7.86 4.81
CA GLY A 64 -14.99 -8.68 3.68
C GLY A 64 -14.45 -8.21 2.32
N GLN A 65 -13.33 -7.48 2.30
CA GLN A 65 -12.69 -7.13 1.03
C GLN A 65 -12.20 -8.39 0.30
N SER A 66 -12.51 -8.48 -1.00
CA SER A 66 -12.04 -9.60 -1.82
C SER A 66 -10.50 -9.66 -1.88
N ALA A 67 -9.95 -10.85 -2.06
CA ALA A 67 -8.52 -11.09 -2.29
C ALA A 67 -7.94 -10.17 -3.39
N LYS A 68 -8.68 -9.99 -4.50
CA LYS A 68 -8.30 -9.07 -5.59
C LYS A 68 -8.22 -7.60 -5.15
N SER A 69 -9.13 -7.17 -4.28
CA SER A 69 -9.09 -5.81 -3.70
C SER A 69 -7.89 -5.64 -2.78
N ILE A 70 -7.60 -6.63 -1.94
CA ILE A 70 -6.43 -6.63 -1.04
C ILE A 70 -5.12 -6.57 -1.84
N ALA A 71 -4.98 -7.38 -2.90
CA ALA A 71 -3.83 -7.36 -3.79
C ALA A 71 -3.53 -5.95 -4.35
N ARG A 72 -4.58 -5.30 -4.83
CA ARG A 72 -4.51 -3.97 -5.42
C ARG A 72 -4.22 -2.91 -4.36
N PHE A 73 -4.77 -3.06 -3.15
CA PHE A 73 -4.49 -2.18 -2.03
C PHE A 73 -3.00 -2.24 -1.65
N ILE A 74 -2.43 -3.44 -1.49
CA ILE A 74 -1.00 -3.64 -1.20
C ILE A 74 -0.11 -3.01 -2.29
N SER A 75 -0.46 -3.26 -3.55
CA SER A 75 0.26 -2.66 -4.69
C SER A 75 0.19 -1.13 -4.68
N THR A 76 -0.96 -0.58 -4.27
CA THR A 76 -1.19 0.86 -4.15
C THR A 76 -0.33 1.47 -3.05
N ILE A 77 -0.37 0.94 -1.83
CA ILE A 77 0.37 1.49 -0.69
C ILE A 77 1.89 1.40 -0.91
N ARG A 78 2.37 0.32 -1.53
CA ARG A 78 3.80 0.16 -1.83
C ARG A 78 4.28 1.22 -2.81
N SER A 79 3.60 1.35 -3.95
CA SER A 79 3.97 2.34 -4.96
C SER A 79 3.82 3.78 -4.42
N PHE A 80 2.88 4.03 -3.50
CA PHE A 80 2.73 5.30 -2.80
C PHE A 80 3.92 5.61 -1.85
N HIS A 81 4.32 4.68 -0.99
CA HIS A 81 5.46 4.86 -0.08
C HIS A 81 6.79 5.02 -0.84
N GLN A 82 6.98 4.25 -1.93
CA GLN A 82 8.14 4.41 -2.81
C GLN A 82 8.17 5.80 -3.48
N PHE A 83 7.02 6.31 -3.92
CA PHE A 83 6.90 7.68 -4.41
C PHE A 83 7.23 8.70 -3.33
N ALA A 84 6.69 8.53 -2.12
CA ALA A 84 6.93 9.44 -1.01
C ALA A 84 8.42 9.53 -0.64
N ILE A 85 9.15 8.42 -0.70
CA ILE A 85 10.60 8.41 -0.50
C ILE A 85 11.33 9.14 -1.63
N ARG A 86 10.97 8.84 -2.88
CA ARG A 86 11.57 9.47 -4.07
C ARG A 86 11.43 10.99 -4.04
N GLU A 87 10.25 11.48 -3.67
CA GLU A 87 9.93 12.91 -3.58
C GLU A 87 10.26 13.53 -2.21
N LYS A 88 10.95 12.79 -1.33
CA LYS A 88 11.43 13.22 0.00
C LYS A 88 10.32 13.62 0.99
N TYR A 89 9.11 13.10 0.81
CA TYR A 89 8.02 13.18 1.78
C TYR A 89 8.18 12.24 2.96
N ALA A 90 8.96 11.17 2.80
CA ALA A 90 9.25 10.19 3.84
C ALA A 90 10.77 9.96 3.93
N ALA A 91 11.24 9.58 5.11
CA ALA A 91 12.63 9.20 5.37
C ALA A 91 12.84 7.68 5.29
N LYS A 92 11.78 6.88 5.48
CA LYS A 92 11.83 5.42 5.48
C LYS A 92 10.62 4.83 4.74
N ASP A 93 10.85 3.72 4.05
CA ASP A 93 9.79 2.96 3.41
C ASP A 93 9.32 1.82 4.35
N PRO A 94 8.11 1.89 4.92
CA PRO A 94 7.57 0.84 5.79
C PRO A 94 7.14 -0.40 5.00
N THR A 95 7.15 -0.35 3.68
CA THR A 95 6.67 -1.42 2.79
C THR A 95 7.78 -2.36 2.30
N VAL A 96 9.05 -2.07 2.62
CA VAL A 96 10.23 -2.84 2.17
C VAL A 96 10.15 -4.33 2.52
N LEU A 97 9.60 -4.65 3.70
CA LEU A 97 9.45 -6.03 4.18
C LEU A 97 8.01 -6.56 4.04
N LEU A 98 7.17 -5.86 3.28
CA LEU A 98 5.88 -6.41 2.82
C LEU A 98 6.08 -7.32 1.59
N ASP A 99 7.33 -7.52 1.15
CA ASP A 99 7.73 -8.51 0.15
C ASP A 99 8.32 -9.77 0.81
N SER A 100 7.83 -10.90 0.30
CA SER A 100 8.04 -12.31 0.64
C SER A 100 9.50 -12.74 0.89
N PRO A 101 9.71 -13.88 1.59
CA PRO A 101 11.03 -14.48 1.77
C PRO A 101 11.77 -14.62 0.44
N LYS A 102 13.03 -14.14 0.42
CA LYS A 102 13.93 -14.10 -0.74
C LYS A 102 13.79 -15.34 -1.63
N TYR A 103 13.31 -15.17 -2.86
CA TYR A 103 13.69 -16.05 -3.95
C TYR A 103 14.23 -15.24 -5.12
N ASP A 104 15.48 -15.56 -5.45
CA ASP A 104 16.28 -14.98 -6.51
C ASP A 104 15.57 -14.97 -7.87
N LYS A 105 15.75 -13.85 -8.58
CA LYS A 105 15.80 -13.75 -10.04
C LYS A 105 14.66 -14.42 -10.83
N LYS A 106 13.60 -13.65 -11.03
CA LYS A 106 13.01 -13.28 -12.35
C LYS A 106 11.82 -12.37 -12.07
N LEU A 107 11.76 -11.19 -12.68
CA LEU A 107 10.47 -10.52 -12.86
C LEU A 107 9.55 -11.52 -13.57
N PRO A 108 8.37 -11.87 -13.02
CA PRO A 108 7.14 -11.16 -13.41
C PRO A 108 5.98 -11.16 -12.38
N ASP A 109 4.99 -10.32 -12.68
CA ASP A 109 3.55 -10.37 -12.39
C ASP A 109 3.03 -10.85 -11.02
N VAL A 110 2.25 -9.95 -10.41
CA VAL A 110 1.32 -10.15 -9.28
C VAL A 110 1.96 -10.66 -7.99
N LEU A 111 2.04 -9.77 -7.00
CA LEU A 111 2.08 -10.15 -5.59
C LEU A 111 1.03 -11.23 -5.34
N ASN A 112 1.51 -12.43 -5.04
CA ASN A 112 0.68 -13.57 -4.76
C ASN A 112 -0.11 -13.25 -3.49
N VAL A 113 -1.39 -12.96 -3.63
CA VAL A 113 -2.28 -12.53 -2.53
C VAL A 113 -2.27 -13.53 -1.39
N ASP A 114 -2.10 -14.80 -1.73
CA ASP A 114 -2.04 -15.92 -0.79
C ASP A 114 -0.81 -15.83 0.11
N GLU A 115 0.32 -15.28 -0.36
CA GLU A 115 1.52 -15.08 0.46
C GLU A 115 1.34 -13.94 1.47
N VAL A 116 0.59 -12.90 1.12
CA VAL A 116 0.30 -11.79 2.05
C VAL A 116 -0.77 -12.18 3.07
N LEU A 117 -1.74 -13.02 2.69
CA LEU A 117 -2.65 -13.64 3.65
C LEU A 117 -1.90 -14.58 4.60
N ALA A 118 -0.97 -15.38 4.10
CA ALA A 118 -0.13 -16.25 4.94
C ALA A 118 0.77 -15.48 5.93
N LEU A 119 1.19 -14.26 5.58
CA LEU A 119 1.92 -13.35 6.49
C LEU A 119 1.06 -12.83 7.66
N LEU A 120 -0.27 -12.90 7.57
CA LEU A 120 -1.19 -12.54 8.66
C LEU A 120 -1.50 -13.74 9.57
N GLU A 121 -1.28 -14.97 9.10
CA GLU A 121 -1.53 -16.21 9.85
C GLU A 121 -0.31 -16.72 10.63
N THR A 122 0.84 -16.06 10.53
CA THR A 122 2.04 -16.50 11.24
C THR A 122 1.98 -16.08 12.72
N PRO A 123 1.95 -17.02 13.69
CA PRO A 123 2.06 -16.66 15.09
C PRO A 123 3.47 -16.11 15.35
N ILE A 124 3.55 -15.03 16.13
CA ILE A 124 4.80 -14.49 16.67
C ILE A 124 5.45 -15.54 17.58
#